data_AF-A0A7K4DU01-F1
#
_entry.id   AF-A0A7K4DU01-F1
#
_cell.length_a   1.000
_cell.length_b   1.000
_cell.length_c   1.000
_cell.angle_alpha   90.00
_cell.angle_beta   90.00
_cell.angle_gamma   90.00
#
_symmetry.space_group_name_H-M   'P 1'
#
loop_
_entity.id
_entity.type
_entity.pdbx_description
1 polymer ?
#
loop_
_entity_poly.entity_id
_entity_poly.type
_entity_poly.pdbx_seq_one_letter_code
_entity_poly.pdbx_strand_id
1 'polypeptide(L)'
;GQITGIAPKAKILAYKVSENGEGVSSELITRAINKAIEDGADIINISLGVNKTNSKIDRAVNNALEKEIFVVTAAGNDGPDLGSIGSPGRNFGSVTVGATYNNLTSSLVATLEVDGKPYTVIPMVGSTRLSEPITGKIIFGGYGKTEEIKELVVKDSILIVERGSDVEGELLYFSIKEKNAANAGAKALIVYNNQPGIFLGELIHEFMEKGYEPQIPVVSIDKEEGLEIKESINDVHNATIHLFYNPDFVAHFSSRGPVSPFYIKPEIVAPGAYINTTQNNAGYNFTSGTSYAAPHVSGAAALLLEKNPQLHHHELKSILLTTVEPVSDAYGNEFSVNDAGAGRLDIKKAYGAKLVIIPPNFVASISSDNPVIEKEFNLKLIEGTLDNFSVSFDAPSSLNFAHSLESNILKIKISVADDDFGEHEGKIIINHDETRYVIPFILHYTLGSVSAVQQNQDLIFNINHPEEWSFAKISVTNSKDGTIHTTTTTPNKKATIEIYENSIYWIDAKIRVGGNSSSAYNAIEIKSLPPESQNIRWIDVPEKQIAIVAGIVIIIGIVGLIIKKQPTF
;
A
#
# COMPACT_ATOMS: atom_id res chain seq x y z
N GLY A 1 -13.73 20.36 -12.06
CA GLY A 1 -13.64 20.57 -10.61
C GLY A 1 -12.48 21.49 -10.31
N GLN A 2 -12.36 21.98 -9.07
CA GLN A 2 -11.24 22.82 -8.64
C GLN A 2 -10.03 21.96 -8.19
N ILE A 3 -10.25 20.69 -7.84
CA ILE A 3 -9.18 19.72 -7.52
C ILE A 3 -8.70 19.03 -8.80
N THR A 4 -7.39 18.86 -8.91
CA THR A 4 -6.72 18.20 -10.04
C THR A 4 -6.10 16.89 -9.56
N GLY A 5 -6.41 15.77 -10.24
CA GLY A 5 -5.74 14.50 -9.99
C GLY A 5 -4.31 14.49 -10.54
N ILE A 6 -3.54 13.45 -10.23
CA ILE A 6 -2.12 13.34 -10.63
C ILE A 6 -1.93 13.39 -12.16
N ALA A 7 -2.77 12.66 -12.92
CA ALA A 7 -2.76 12.63 -14.38
C ALA A 7 -4.10 13.14 -14.95
N PRO A 8 -4.35 14.45 -14.96
CA PRO A 8 -5.69 15.00 -15.19
C PRO A 8 -6.19 14.87 -16.64
N LYS A 9 -5.30 14.58 -17.59
CA LYS A 9 -5.62 14.39 -19.01
C LYS A 9 -5.77 12.92 -19.42
N ALA A 10 -5.56 11.99 -18.50
CA ALA A 10 -5.73 10.56 -18.77
C ALA A 10 -7.22 10.25 -19.06
N LYS A 11 -7.46 9.33 -20.00
CA LYS A 11 -8.80 8.81 -20.28
C LYS A 11 -9.17 7.78 -19.20
N ILE A 12 -10.35 7.93 -18.60
CA ILE A 12 -10.84 7.01 -17.57
C ILE A 12 -11.83 6.00 -18.18
N LEU A 13 -11.57 4.71 -17.98
CA LEU A 13 -12.49 3.61 -18.23
C LEU A 13 -13.06 3.14 -16.88
N ALA A 14 -14.36 3.35 -16.66
CA ALA A 14 -15.00 3.06 -15.38
C ALA A 14 -15.83 1.77 -15.44
N TYR A 15 -15.45 0.77 -14.64
CA TYR A 15 -16.15 -0.52 -14.54
C TYR A 15 -16.79 -0.66 -13.16
N LYS A 16 -18.09 -0.42 -13.07
CA LYS A 16 -18.83 -0.55 -11.81
C LYS A 16 -19.02 -2.03 -11.46
N VAL A 17 -18.39 -2.46 -10.36
CA VAL A 17 -18.48 -3.85 -9.84
C VAL A 17 -19.11 -3.94 -8.44
N SER A 18 -19.32 -2.80 -7.77
CA SER A 18 -20.02 -2.69 -6.49
C SER A 18 -21.14 -1.65 -6.59
N GLU A 19 -22.25 -1.92 -5.90
CA GLU A 19 -23.37 -0.96 -5.77
C GLU A 19 -23.13 0.05 -4.65
N ASN A 20 -22.66 -0.41 -3.49
CA ASN A 20 -22.49 0.41 -2.28
C ASN A 20 -21.03 0.65 -1.89
N GLY A 21 -20.06 0.16 -2.68
CA GLY A 21 -18.63 0.22 -2.37
C GLY A 21 -18.16 -0.87 -1.40
N GLU A 22 -19.07 -1.71 -0.91
CA GLU A 22 -18.76 -2.84 -0.05
C GLU A 22 -18.86 -4.15 -0.85
N GLY A 23 -18.26 -5.21 -0.30
CA GLY A 23 -18.42 -6.62 -0.71
C GLY A 23 -18.64 -6.89 -2.21
N VAL A 24 -17.56 -7.17 -2.95
CA VAL A 24 -17.63 -7.47 -4.39
C VAL A 24 -17.39 -8.95 -4.65
N SER A 25 -18.20 -9.55 -5.53
CA SER A 25 -17.97 -10.93 -5.94
C SER A 25 -16.69 -11.04 -6.77
N SER A 26 -15.85 -12.05 -6.50
CA SER A 26 -14.62 -12.27 -7.26
C SER A 26 -14.84 -12.46 -8.77
N GLU A 27 -16.05 -12.89 -9.17
CA GLU A 27 -16.44 -13.01 -10.58
C GLU A 27 -16.57 -11.64 -11.25
N LEU A 28 -17.23 -10.67 -10.61
CA LEU A 28 -17.38 -9.32 -11.16
C LEU A 28 -16.02 -8.62 -11.29
N ILE A 29 -15.13 -8.79 -10.30
CA ILE A 29 -13.75 -8.28 -10.35
C ILE A 29 -13.02 -8.87 -11.57
N THR A 30 -13.07 -10.19 -11.72
CA THR A 30 -12.40 -10.89 -12.84
C THR A 30 -12.95 -10.43 -14.19
N ARG A 31 -14.27 -10.27 -14.31
CA ARG A 31 -14.92 -9.77 -15.54
C ARG A 31 -14.52 -8.34 -15.86
N ALA A 32 -14.42 -7.47 -14.87
CA ALA A 32 -13.98 -6.09 -15.08
C ALA A 32 -12.52 -6.00 -15.53
N ILE A 33 -11.62 -6.81 -14.95
CA ILE A 33 -10.21 -6.90 -15.39
C ILE A 33 -10.16 -7.36 -16.85
N ASN A 34 -10.87 -8.43 -17.20
CA ASN A 34 -10.91 -8.92 -18.58
C ASN A 34 -11.49 -7.88 -19.55
N LYS A 35 -12.53 -7.15 -19.14
CA LYS A 35 -13.11 -6.08 -19.96
C LYS A 35 -12.13 -4.92 -20.17
N ALA A 36 -11.36 -4.56 -19.14
CA ALA A 36 -10.30 -3.53 -19.24
C ALA A 36 -9.18 -3.96 -20.18
N ILE A 37 -8.79 -5.24 -20.17
CA ILE A 37 -7.85 -5.81 -21.15
C ILE A 37 -8.41 -5.68 -22.57
N GLU A 38 -9.67 -6.09 -22.79
CA GLU A 38 -10.33 -6.02 -24.10
C GLU A 38 -10.45 -4.58 -24.62
N ASP A 39 -10.70 -3.62 -23.74
CA ASP A 39 -10.80 -2.19 -24.10
C ASP A 39 -9.44 -1.51 -24.28
N GLY A 40 -8.32 -2.23 -24.07
CA GLY A 40 -6.97 -1.71 -24.27
C GLY A 40 -6.54 -0.70 -23.21
N ALA A 41 -6.85 -0.94 -21.93
CA ALA A 41 -6.37 -0.09 -20.85
C ALA A 41 -4.84 -0.22 -20.69
N ASP A 42 -4.14 0.91 -20.51
CA ASP A 42 -2.69 0.90 -20.20
C ASP A 42 -2.42 0.60 -18.72
N ILE A 43 -3.33 1.06 -17.84
CA ILE A 43 -3.23 0.94 -16.39
C ILE A 43 -4.58 0.49 -15.83
N ILE A 44 -4.56 -0.48 -14.91
CA ILE A 44 -5.74 -0.91 -14.14
C ILE A 44 -5.50 -0.62 -12.66
N ASN A 45 -6.32 0.28 -12.09
CA ASN A 45 -6.36 0.54 -10.65
C ASN A 45 -7.47 -0.31 -10.00
N ILE A 46 -7.12 -1.16 -9.04
CA ILE A 46 -8.06 -2.03 -8.32
C ILE A 46 -8.04 -1.67 -6.82
N SER A 47 -8.99 -0.84 -6.42
CA SER A 47 -9.16 -0.37 -5.03
C SER A 47 -10.19 -1.19 -4.24
N LEU A 48 -10.25 -2.50 -4.49
CA LEU A 48 -11.19 -3.45 -3.90
C LEU A 48 -10.59 -4.86 -3.91
N GLY A 49 -11.05 -5.74 -3.02
CA GLY A 49 -10.49 -7.08 -2.90
C GLY A 49 -11.22 -7.96 -1.91
N VAL A 50 -10.55 -9.06 -1.53
CA VAL A 50 -10.97 -9.99 -0.49
C VAL A 50 -9.82 -10.21 0.48
N ASN A 51 -10.10 -10.28 1.78
CA ASN A 51 -9.10 -10.39 2.85
C ASN A 51 -8.53 -11.82 2.98
N LYS A 52 -8.34 -12.50 1.85
CA LYS A 52 -7.82 -13.86 1.72
C LYS A 52 -7.19 -14.05 0.35
N THR A 53 -6.49 -15.16 0.16
CA THR A 53 -6.01 -15.57 -1.16
C THR A 53 -7.17 -15.92 -2.10
N ASN A 54 -7.12 -15.41 -3.34
CA ASN A 54 -8.08 -15.74 -4.39
C ASN A 54 -7.39 -15.89 -5.75
N SER A 55 -7.11 -17.15 -6.11
CA SER A 55 -6.41 -17.50 -7.36
C SER A 55 -7.15 -17.07 -8.63
N LYS A 56 -8.49 -16.93 -8.61
CA LYS A 56 -9.24 -16.46 -9.78
C LYS A 56 -8.91 -15.00 -10.09
N ILE A 57 -8.87 -14.15 -9.05
CA ILE A 57 -8.52 -12.74 -9.18
C ILE A 57 -7.05 -12.62 -9.56
N ASP A 58 -6.15 -13.32 -8.87
CA ASP A 58 -4.71 -13.21 -9.10
C ASP A 58 -4.32 -13.65 -10.53
N ARG A 59 -4.97 -14.69 -11.09
CA ARG A 59 -4.78 -15.08 -12.50
C ARG A 59 -5.28 -14.03 -13.49
N ALA A 60 -6.38 -13.34 -13.17
CA ALA A 60 -6.88 -12.27 -14.03
C ALA A 60 -5.90 -11.09 -14.06
N VAL A 61 -5.32 -10.75 -12.91
CA VAL A 61 -4.23 -9.76 -12.80
C VAL A 61 -3.01 -10.20 -13.60
N ASN A 62 -2.58 -11.46 -13.48
CA ASN A 62 -1.44 -11.98 -14.24
C ASN A 62 -1.69 -11.94 -15.76
N ASN A 63 -2.90 -12.25 -16.22
CA ASN A 63 -3.28 -12.09 -17.62
C ASN A 63 -3.21 -10.63 -18.09
N ALA A 64 -3.56 -9.65 -17.25
CA ALA A 64 -3.38 -8.24 -17.59
C ALA A 64 -1.89 -7.87 -17.73
N LEU A 65 -1.06 -8.31 -16.79
CA LEU A 65 0.39 -8.08 -16.82
C LEU A 65 1.06 -8.71 -18.06
N GLU A 66 0.66 -9.94 -18.43
CA GLU A 66 1.11 -10.61 -19.67
C GLU A 66 0.71 -9.85 -20.96
N LYS A 67 -0.24 -8.92 -20.87
CA LYS A 67 -0.65 -8.01 -21.95
C LYS A 67 0.01 -6.63 -21.84
N GLU A 68 1.08 -6.51 -21.04
CA GLU A 68 1.80 -5.26 -20.77
C GLU A 68 0.97 -4.18 -20.10
N ILE A 69 -0.12 -4.56 -19.42
CA ILE A 69 -0.96 -3.62 -18.66
C ILE A 69 -0.43 -3.48 -17.25
N PHE A 70 -0.17 -2.25 -16.81
CA PHE A 70 0.29 -1.99 -15.46
C PHE A 70 -0.87 -2.09 -14.45
N VAL A 71 -0.75 -2.97 -13.46
CA VAL A 71 -1.82 -3.20 -12.48
C VAL A 71 -1.41 -2.67 -11.10
N VAL A 72 -2.23 -1.76 -10.56
CA VAL A 72 -2.07 -1.18 -9.22
C VAL A 72 -3.21 -1.66 -8.33
N THR A 73 -2.88 -2.11 -7.13
CA THR A 73 -3.85 -2.68 -6.18
C THR A 73 -3.71 -2.03 -4.81
N ALA A 74 -4.83 -1.72 -4.16
CA ALA A 74 -4.81 -1.30 -2.75
C ALA A 74 -4.39 -2.46 -1.83
N ALA A 75 -3.63 -2.17 -0.76
CA ALA A 75 -3.18 -3.19 0.19
C ALA A 75 -4.31 -3.78 1.05
N GLY A 76 -5.33 -2.97 1.37
CA GLY A 76 -6.39 -3.30 2.33
C GLY A 76 -6.38 -2.36 3.54
N ASN A 77 -7.44 -2.42 4.35
CA ASN A 77 -7.63 -1.53 5.50
C ASN A 77 -7.75 -2.32 6.82
N ASP A 78 -7.14 -3.51 6.89
CA ASP A 78 -7.21 -4.45 8.02
C ASP A 78 -5.91 -4.48 8.84
N GLY A 79 -5.09 -3.43 8.73
CA GLY A 79 -3.96 -3.20 9.64
C GLY A 79 -4.43 -2.86 11.07
N PRO A 80 -3.52 -2.80 12.04
CA PRO A 80 -2.06 -2.81 11.93
C PRO A 80 -1.43 -4.21 12.01
N ASP A 81 -2.23 -5.27 12.08
CA ASP A 81 -1.69 -6.61 12.22
C ASP A 81 -0.96 -7.04 10.93
N LEU A 82 0.15 -7.77 11.10
CA LEU A 82 0.90 -8.36 10.00
C LEU A 82 0.07 -9.42 9.25
N GLY A 83 0.36 -9.63 7.97
CA GLY A 83 -0.30 -10.64 7.14
C GLY A 83 -1.74 -10.32 6.76
N SER A 84 -2.13 -9.04 6.84
CA SER A 84 -3.50 -8.55 6.61
C SER A 84 -3.80 -8.22 5.14
N ILE A 85 -2.83 -8.36 4.23
CA ILE A 85 -3.05 -8.08 2.81
C ILE A 85 -3.78 -9.23 2.10
N GLY A 86 -4.87 -8.87 1.41
CA GLY A 86 -5.77 -9.74 0.64
C GLY A 86 -5.42 -9.88 -0.85
N SER A 87 -6.19 -10.66 -1.62
CA SER A 87 -6.16 -10.57 -3.11
C SER A 87 -7.08 -9.44 -3.58
N PRO A 88 -6.69 -8.64 -4.59
CA PRO A 88 -5.50 -8.80 -5.45
C PRO A 88 -4.20 -8.22 -4.88
N GLY A 89 -4.23 -7.54 -3.73
CA GLY A 89 -3.05 -6.90 -3.12
C GLY A 89 -1.86 -7.85 -2.86
N ARG A 90 -2.08 -9.16 -2.74
CA ARG A 90 -1.00 -10.15 -2.62
C ARG A 90 -0.39 -10.60 -3.94
N ASN A 91 -0.99 -10.28 -5.09
CA ASN A 91 -0.51 -10.73 -6.38
C ASN A 91 0.96 -10.31 -6.59
N PHE A 92 1.84 -11.24 -6.94
CA PHE A 92 3.28 -10.99 -7.05
C PHE A 92 3.64 -9.94 -8.12
N GLY A 93 2.93 -9.93 -9.24
CA GLY A 93 3.23 -9.07 -10.37
C GLY A 93 2.70 -7.64 -10.23
N SER A 94 1.55 -7.43 -9.60
CA SER A 94 0.95 -6.10 -9.39
C SER A 94 1.82 -5.20 -8.52
N VAL A 95 1.52 -3.90 -8.50
CA VAL A 95 2.04 -2.95 -7.51
C VAL A 95 1.02 -2.74 -6.40
N THR A 96 1.35 -3.13 -5.19
CA THR A 96 0.47 -3.02 -4.03
C THR A 96 0.78 -1.80 -3.18
N VAL A 97 -0.24 -0.99 -2.96
CA VAL A 97 -0.10 0.34 -2.37
C VAL A 97 -0.73 0.38 -0.97
N GLY A 98 0.11 0.58 0.04
CA GLY A 98 -0.32 0.92 1.39
C GLY A 98 -0.63 2.42 1.54
N ALA A 99 -1.25 2.80 2.64
CA ALA A 99 -1.70 4.16 2.90
C ALA A 99 -0.83 4.81 3.96
N THR A 100 -0.48 6.06 3.70
CA THR A 100 0.08 6.97 4.69
C THR A 100 -0.89 8.11 4.96
N TYR A 101 -0.65 8.80 6.07
CA TYR A 101 -1.14 10.16 6.23
C TYR A 101 -0.50 11.09 5.19
N ASN A 102 -0.78 12.38 5.29
CA ASN A 102 -0.13 13.39 4.49
C ASN A 102 0.23 14.58 5.38
N ASN A 103 1.26 15.32 4.99
CA ASN A 103 1.67 16.57 5.65
C ASN A 103 1.17 17.81 4.90
N LEU A 104 0.03 17.69 4.21
CA LEU A 104 -0.56 18.79 3.44
C LEU A 104 -1.77 19.36 4.17
N THR A 105 -2.29 20.49 3.67
CA THR A 105 -3.43 21.21 4.24
C THR A 105 -4.66 20.32 4.48
N SER A 106 -4.86 19.28 3.66
CA SER A 106 -5.94 18.29 3.82
C SER A 106 -5.86 17.46 5.10
N SER A 107 -4.70 17.42 5.75
CA SER A 107 -4.41 16.64 6.97
C SER A 107 -4.05 17.56 8.14
N LEU A 108 -4.41 18.84 8.04
CA LEU A 108 -4.28 19.78 9.14
C LEU A 108 -5.18 19.33 10.29
N VAL A 109 -4.62 19.28 11.50
CA VAL A 109 -5.32 19.02 12.75
C VAL A 109 -5.20 20.26 13.61
N ALA A 110 -6.22 20.54 14.41
CA ALA A 110 -6.19 21.58 15.42
C ALA A 110 -6.37 20.96 16.81
N THR A 111 -5.69 21.54 17.79
CA THR A 111 -6.06 21.43 19.20
C THR A 111 -6.50 22.80 19.70
N LEU A 112 -7.48 22.81 20.59
CA LEU A 112 -7.92 23.98 21.33
C LEU A 112 -8.08 23.60 22.79
N GLU A 113 -7.44 24.36 23.66
CA GLU A 113 -7.65 24.31 25.11
C GLU A 113 -8.03 25.70 25.60
N VAL A 114 -9.02 25.79 26.48
CA VAL A 114 -9.38 27.02 27.20
C VAL A 114 -9.26 26.72 28.69
N ASP A 115 -8.31 27.38 29.35
CA ASP A 115 -7.90 27.14 30.75
C ASP A 115 -7.68 25.68 31.12
N GLY A 116 -7.05 24.95 30.20
CA GLY A 116 -6.70 23.54 30.35
C GLY A 116 -7.87 22.56 30.09
N LYS A 117 -9.07 23.05 29.74
CA LYS A 117 -10.15 22.20 29.21
C LYS A 117 -10.02 22.07 27.69
N PRO A 118 -9.90 20.85 27.13
CA PRO A 118 -9.85 20.65 25.69
C PRO A 118 -11.24 20.78 25.04
N TYR A 119 -11.26 21.25 23.80
CA TYR A 119 -12.46 21.40 22.96
C TYR A 119 -12.27 20.78 21.58
N THR A 120 -13.37 20.35 20.96
CA THR A 120 -13.33 19.68 19.66
C THR A 120 -13.37 20.69 18.53
N VAL A 121 -12.26 20.81 17.79
CA VAL A 121 -12.14 21.80 16.71
C VAL A 121 -11.73 21.17 15.38
N ILE A 122 -12.20 21.77 14.28
CA ILE A 122 -11.77 21.42 12.92
C ILE A 122 -11.09 22.64 12.29
N PRO A 123 -9.87 22.50 11.73
CA PRO A 123 -9.28 23.57 10.92
C PRO A 123 -10.13 23.89 9.70
N MET A 124 -10.40 25.17 9.45
CA MET A 124 -11.07 25.57 8.21
C MET A 124 -10.13 25.40 7.01
N VAL A 125 -10.68 24.99 5.87
CA VAL A 125 -9.94 24.90 4.59
C VAL A 125 -9.37 26.27 4.24
N GLY A 126 -8.07 26.31 3.96
CA GLY A 126 -7.32 27.55 3.71
C GLY A 126 -6.51 28.02 4.94
N SER A 127 -6.77 27.48 6.13
CA SER A 127 -5.91 27.74 7.29
C SER A 127 -4.51 27.16 7.10
N THR A 128 -3.54 27.78 7.74
CA THR A 128 -2.13 27.37 7.71
C THR A 128 -1.73 26.72 9.03
N ARG A 129 -0.76 25.79 8.95
CA ARG A 129 -0.11 25.29 10.16
C ARG A 129 0.59 26.41 10.92
N LEU A 130 0.74 26.21 12.22
CA LEU A 130 1.55 27.02 13.11
C LEU A 130 2.90 26.33 13.33
N SER A 131 3.95 27.14 13.51
CA SER A 131 5.26 26.63 13.94
C SER A 131 5.29 26.36 15.44
N GLU A 132 4.53 27.14 16.22
CA GLU A 132 4.39 27.04 17.67
C GLU A 132 2.92 27.30 18.05
N PRO A 133 2.42 26.74 19.16
CA PRO A 133 1.10 27.06 19.66
C PRO A 133 0.92 28.56 19.92
N ILE A 134 -0.28 29.08 19.62
CA ILE A 134 -0.68 30.44 19.98
C ILE A 134 -1.41 30.37 21.32
N THR A 135 -0.89 31.06 22.32
CA THR A 135 -1.56 31.24 23.61
C THR A 135 -1.93 32.71 23.79
N GLY A 136 -3.18 32.98 24.16
CA GLY A 136 -3.64 34.34 24.38
C GLY A 136 -5.02 34.39 25.02
N LYS A 137 -5.44 35.60 25.40
CA LYS A 137 -6.80 35.82 25.90
C LYS A 137 -7.83 35.49 24.84
N ILE A 138 -8.92 34.86 25.22
CA ILE A 138 -10.05 34.63 24.32
C ILE A 138 -11.08 35.76 24.47
N ILE A 139 -11.53 36.32 23.35
CA ILE A 139 -12.44 37.48 23.31
C ILE A 139 -13.61 37.18 22.38
N PHE A 140 -14.83 37.46 22.83
CA PHE A 140 -16.02 37.32 21.98
C PHE A 140 -16.15 38.53 21.03
N GLY A 141 -16.15 38.26 19.73
CA GLY A 141 -16.16 39.27 18.66
C GLY A 141 -17.50 39.44 17.94
N GLY A 142 -18.62 39.00 18.54
CA GLY A 142 -19.93 39.06 17.89
C GLY A 142 -20.00 38.14 16.68
N TYR A 143 -20.47 38.65 15.54
CA TYR A 143 -20.43 37.95 14.25
C TYR A 143 -19.12 38.20 13.50
N GLY A 144 -18.14 38.90 14.07
CA GLY A 144 -16.87 39.20 13.40
C GLY A 144 -17.00 40.29 12.34
N LYS A 145 -17.97 41.20 12.50
CA LYS A 145 -18.07 42.41 11.68
C LYS A 145 -17.02 43.42 12.12
N THR A 146 -16.58 44.26 11.19
CA THR A 146 -15.57 45.28 11.47
C THR A 146 -15.99 46.22 12.61
N GLU A 147 -17.24 46.65 12.65
CA GLU A 147 -17.73 47.56 13.70
C GLU A 147 -17.81 46.90 15.09
N GLU A 148 -18.12 45.60 15.16
CA GLU A 148 -18.14 44.84 16.43
C GLU A 148 -16.72 44.65 16.98
N ILE A 149 -15.74 44.40 16.10
CA ILE A 149 -14.36 44.14 16.51
C ILE A 149 -13.60 45.44 16.83
N LYS A 150 -13.89 46.55 16.16
CA LYS A 150 -13.22 47.85 16.36
C LYS A 150 -13.29 48.36 17.80
N GLU A 151 -14.34 48.03 18.52
CA GLU A 151 -14.54 48.44 19.91
C GLU A 151 -13.79 47.55 20.92
N LEU A 152 -13.20 46.45 20.47
CA LEU A 152 -12.53 45.45 21.30
C LEU A 152 -11.00 45.59 21.28
N VAL A 153 -10.35 45.26 22.39
CA VAL A 153 -8.88 45.17 22.50
C VAL A 153 -8.43 43.76 22.15
N VAL A 154 -8.29 43.46 20.86
CA VAL A 154 -8.03 42.09 20.35
C VAL A 154 -6.57 41.85 19.92
N LYS A 155 -5.70 42.82 20.16
CA LYS A 155 -4.28 42.68 19.82
C LYS A 155 -3.66 41.52 20.62
N ASP A 156 -3.01 40.60 19.90
CA ASP A 156 -2.36 39.42 20.47
C ASP A 156 -3.33 38.45 21.19
N SER A 157 -4.63 38.52 20.86
CA SER A 157 -5.69 37.67 21.44
C SER A 157 -6.19 36.61 20.45
N ILE A 158 -6.98 35.66 20.95
CA ILE A 158 -7.74 34.69 20.16
C ILE A 158 -9.18 35.20 20.11
N LEU A 159 -9.74 35.39 18.92
CA LEU A 159 -11.11 35.86 18.77
C LEU A 159 -12.06 34.67 18.59
N ILE A 160 -13.20 34.66 19.27
CA ILE A 160 -14.30 33.73 19.00
C ILE A 160 -15.52 34.49 18.48
N VAL A 161 -16.09 34.03 17.38
CA VAL A 161 -17.23 34.67 16.70
C VAL A 161 -18.30 33.65 16.32
N GLU A 162 -19.52 34.14 16.15
CA GLU A 162 -20.65 33.33 15.71
C GLU A 162 -20.68 33.18 14.18
N ARG A 163 -21.00 31.99 13.68
CA ARG A 163 -21.33 31.75 12.26
C ARG A 163 -22.63 32.48 11.89
N GLY A 164 -22.63 33.14 10.74
CA GLY A 164 -23.80 33.86 10.21
C GLY A 164 -23.70 35.38 10.40
N SER A 165 -24.86 36.04 10.43
CA SER A 165 -25.02 37.49 10.63
C SER A 165 -26.32 37.76 11.40
N ASP A 166 -26.39 38.87 12.12
CA ASP A 166 -27.60 39.45 12.72
C ASP A 166 -28.48 40.21 11.72
N VAL A 167 -28.01 40.46 10.50
CA VAL A 167 -28.79 41.12 9.45
C VAL A 167 -29.40 40.08 8.52
N GLU A 168 -30.73 40.09 8.42
CA GLU A 168 -31.48 39.17 7.58
C GLU A 168 -31.04 39.27 6.10
N GLY A 169 -30.65 38.14 5.51
CA GLY A 169 -30.20 38.05 4.12
C GLY A 169 -28.75 38.46 3.86
N GLU A 170 -28.00 38.91 4.87
CA GLU A 170 -26.58 39.25 4.72
C GLU A 170 -25.71 37.97 4.67
N LEU A 171 -24.89 37.85 3.63
CA LEU A 171 -23.90 36.78 3.48
C LEU A 171 -22.54 37.24 4.02
N LEU A 172 -22.28 36.97 5.29
CA LEU A 172 -20.99 37.26 5.92
C LEU A 172 -20.06 36.03 5.85
N TYR A 173 -19.19 36.02 4.83
CA TYR A 173 -18.24 34.92 4.58
C TYR A 173 -17.18 34.78 5.68
N PHE A 174 -16.67 33.55 5.88
CA PHE A 174 -15.59 33.28 6.84
C PHE A 174 -14.30 34.04 6.51
N SER A 175 -13.99 34.20 5.22
CA SER A 175 -12.87 35.03 4.73
C SER A 175 -12.95 36.49 5.20
N ILE A 176 -14.17 37.06 5.25
CA ILE A 176 -14.40 38.43 5.75
C ILE A 176 -14.19 38.49 7.27
N LYS A 177 -14.73 37.51 8.01
CA LYS A 177 -14.56 37.42 9.48
C LYS A 177 -13.08 37.30 9.86
N GLU A 178 -12.34 36.42 9.16
CA GLU A 178 -10.91 36.21 9.34
C GLU A 178 -10.11 37.49 9.04
N LYS A 179 -10.36 38.13 7.90
CA LYS A 179 -9.73 39.40 7.53
C LYS A 179 -9.97 40.48 8.57
N ASN A 180 -11.20 40.62 9.07
CA ASN A 180 -11.55 41.61 10.08
C ASN A 180 -10.81 41.36 11.40
N ALA A 181 -10.77 40.11 11.85
CA ALA A 181 -10.06 39.71 13.06
C ALA A 181 -8.54 39.95 12.93
N ALA A 182 -7.95 39.55 11.80
CA ALA A 182 -6.54 39.75 11.51
C ALA A 182 -6.16 41.23 11.46
N ASN A 183 -6.94 42.07 10.77
CA ASN A 183 -6.73 43.52 10.69
C ASN A 183 -6.81 44.19 12.07
N ALA A 184 -7.63 43.68 12.98
CA ALA A 184 -7.72 44.18 14.34
C ALA A 184 -6.58 43.69 15.26
N GLY A 185 -5.75 42.75 14.79
CA GLY A 185 -4.57 42.26 15.49
C GLY A 185 -4.77 40.97 16.26
N ALA A 186 -5.88 40.26 16.06
CA ALA A 186 -6.06 38.91 16.59
C ALA A 186 -4.98 37.96 16.02
N LYS A 187 -4.65 36.91 16.76
CA LYS A 187 -3.66 35.89 16.36
C LYS A 187 -4.29 34.62 15.85
N ALA A 188 -5.54 34.37 16.20
CA ALA A 188 -6.31 33.22 15.73
C ALA A 188 -7.82 33.54 15.79
N LEU A 189 -8.61 32.83 14.99
CA LEU A 189 -10.07 32.95 14.96
C LEU A 189 -10.73 31.59 15.20
N ILE A 190 -11.70 31.58 16.11
CA ILE A 190 -12.61 30.46 16.37
C ILE A 190 -13.99 30.86 15.86
N VAL A 191 -14.61 30.04 15.03
CA VAL A 191 -15.98 30.27 14.55
C VAL A 191 -16.88 29.17 15.07
N TYR A 192 -17.77 29.49 16.01
CA TYR A 192 -18.75 28.51 16.48
C TYR A 192 -20.00 28.49 15.61
N ASN A 193 -20.56 27.30 15.45
CA ASN A 193 -21.72 27.09 14.60
C ASN A 193 -22.97 27.74 15.20
N ASN A 194 -23.88 28.23 14.35
CA ASN A 194 -25.19 28.73 14.77
C ASN A 194 -26.27 27.62 14.78
N GLN A 195 -25.94 26.45 14.23
CA GLN A 195 -26.74 25.22 14.23
C GLN A 195 -26.04 24.12 15.03
N PRO A 196 -26.77 23.12 15.56
CA PRO A 196 -26.16 21.97 16.22
C PRO A 196 -25.15 21.23 15.34
N GLY A 197 -24.09 20.71 15.98
CA GLY A 197 -23.03 19.94 15.32
C GLY A 197 -21.87 20.80 14.82
N ILE A 198 -20.74 20.13 14.59
CA ILE A 198 -19.55 20.74 13.99
C ILE A 198 -19.75 20.94 12.48
N PHE A 199 -19.05 21.91 11.90
CA PHE A 199 -19.10 22.16 10.46
C PHE A 199 -17.69 22.31 9.89
N LEU A 200 -17.56 22.04 8.60
CA LEU A 200 -16.36 22.34 7.83
C LEU A 200 -16.54 23.70 7.14
N GLY A 201 -15.66 24.66 7.43
CA GLY A 201 -15.65 25.97 6.79
C GLY A 201 -14.53 26.09 5.76
N GLU A 202 -14.74 26.92 4.73
CA GLU A 202 -13.74 27.27 3.72
C GLU A 202 -13.47 28.77 3.74
N LEU A 203 -12.19 29.15 3.85
CA LEU A 203 -11.73 30.53 3.68
C LEU A 203 -11.51 30.86 2.20
N ILE A 204 -11.12 29.85 1.40
CA ILE A 204 -10.80 30.01 -0.02
C ILE A 204 -12.00 29.59 -0.87
N HIS A 205 -12.70 30.56 -1.47
CA HIS A 205 -13.90 30.32 -2.30
C HIS A 205 -14.05 31.35 -3.44
N GLU A 206 -14.99 31.12 -4.36
CA GLU A 206 -15.15 31.95 -5.58
C GLU A 206 -15.64 33.40 -5.33
N PHE A 207 -16.17 33.69 -4.15
CA PHE A 207 -16.73 34.99 -3.75
C PHE A 207 -15.78 35.82 -2.87
N MET A 208 -14.50 35.43 -2.76
CA MET A 208 -13.53 36.20 -1.97
C MET A 208 -13.21 37.55 -2.60
N GLU A 209 -12.80 38.50 -1.77
CA GLU A 209 -12.20 39.74 -2.25
C GLU A 209 -10.89 39.48 -3.00
N LYS A 210 -10.63 40.29 -4.04
CA LYS A 210 -9.41 40.15 -4.85
C LYS A 210 -8.16 40.40 -3.98
N GLY A 211 -7.24 39.45 -3.98
CA GLY A 211 -5.98 39.52 -3.23
C GLY A 211 -6.11 39.13 -1.76
N TYR A 212 -7.25 38.56 -1.36
CA TYR A 212 -7.38 37.94 -0.05
C TYR A 212 -6.50 36.68 0.06
N GLU A 213 -5.74 36.61 1.14
CA GLU A 213 -5.03 35.42 1.60
C GLU A 213 -5.24 35.32 3.12
N PRO A 214 -5.56 34.12 3.66
CA PRO A 214 -5.66 33.92 5.11
C PRO A 214 -4.40 34.36 5.85
N GLN A 215 -4.55 35.15 6.90
CA GLN A 215 -3.48 35.76 7.67
C GLN A 215 -3.32 35.13 9.06
N ILE A 216 -4.41 34.60 9.62
CA ILE A 216 -4.43 33.91 10.91
C ILE A 216 -5.09 32.53 10.80
N PRO A 217 -4.69 31.56 11.64
CA PRO A 217 -5.35 30.25 11.68
C PRO A 217 -6.83 30.38 12.09
N VAL A 218 -7.69 29.62 11.43
CA VAL A 218 -9.12 29.58 11.71
C VAL A 218 -9.59 28.17 11.99
N VAL A 219 -10.32 28.00 13.08
CA VAL A 219 -10.96 26.72 13.43
C VAL A 219 -12.46 26.90 13.58
N SER A 220 -13.21 25.85 13.25
CA SER A 220 -14.63 25.73 13.55
C SER A 220 -14.84 24.85 14.79
N ILE A 221 -15.88 25.21 15.55
CA ILE A 221 -16.34 24.48 16.73
C ILE A 221 -17.87 24.33 16.65
N ASP A 222 -18.43 23.32 17.32
CA ASP A 222 -19.88 23.17 17.39
C ASP A 222 -20.54 24.30 18.22
N LYS A 223 -21.87 24.36 18.15
CA LYS A 223 -22.66 25.40 18.81
C LYS A 223 -22.59 25.33 20.34
N GLU A 224 -22.71 24.14 20.92
CA GLU A 224 -22.80 23.96 22.37
C GLU A 224 -21.47 24.31 23.03
N GLU A 225 -20.37 23.77 22.51
CA GLU A 225 -19.02 24.08 22.99
C GLU A 225 -18.67 25.57 22.78
N GLY A 226 -19.06 26.17 21.65
CA GLY A 226 -18.82 27.58 21.39
C GLY A 226 -19.61 28.52 22.31
N LEU A 227 -20.86 28.18 22.64
CA LEU A 227 -21.66 28.91 23.62
C LEU A 227 -21.10 28.76 25.03
N GLU A 228 -20.60 27.57 25.38
CA GLU A 228 -19.94 27.34 26.68
C GLU A 228 -18.73 28.25 26.85
N ILE A 229 -17.86 28.31 25.84
CA ILE A 229 -16.70 29.23 25.82
C ILE A 229 -17.17 30.69 25.88
N LYS A 230 -18.21 31.05 25.12
CA LYS A 230 -18.76 32.42 25.12
C LYS A 230 -19.30 32.84 26.48
N GLU A 231 -19.99 31.96 27.17
CA GLU A 231 -20.55 32.22 28.51
C GLU A 231 -19.46 32.33 29.57
N SER A 232 -18.35 31.59 29.40
CA SER A 232 -17.21 31.66 30.31
C SER A 232 -16.37 32.95 30.15
N ILE A 233 -16.23 33.52 28.94
CA ILE A 233 -15.42 34.74 28.61
C ILE A 233 -15.64 35.98 29.52
N ASN A 234 -16.68 36.00 30.34
CA ASN A 234 -16.85 37.04 31.36
C ASN A 234 -15.71 37.04 32.42
N ASP A 235 -14.96 35.94 32.55
CA ASP A 235 -13.69 35.86 33.29
C ASP A 235 -12.46 35.90 32.34
N VAL A 236 -11.28 36.28 32.87
CA VAL A 236 -10.04 36.31 32.05
C VAL A 236 -9.59 34.88 31.76
N HIS A 237 -10.02 34.37 30.61
CA HIS A 237 -9.69 33.04 30.12
C HIS A 237 -8.56 33.07 29.10
N ASN A 238 -7.58 32.17 29.26
CA ASN A 238 -6.52 31.96 28.28
C ASN A 238 -6.84 30.74 27.44
N ALA A 239 -6.75 30.90 26.13
CA ALA A 239 -6.84 29.80 25.20
C ALA A 239 -5.47 29.51 24.58
N THR A 240 -5.22 28.23 24.31
CA THR A 240 -4.07 27.76 23.53
C THR A 240 -4.60 27.01 22.32
N ILE A 241 -4.19 27.46 21.13
CA ILE A 241 -4.55 26.85 19.86
C ILE A 241 -3.29 26.41 19.13
N HIS A 242 -3.30 25.20 18.58
CA HIS A 242 -2.20 24.72 17.74
C HIS A 242 -2.76 24.05 16.50
N LEU A 243 -2.29 24.45 15.32
CA LEU A 243 -2.63 23.83 14.05
C LEU A 243 -1.36 23.20 13.49
N PHE A 244 -1.37 21.89 13.31
CA PHE A 244 -0.21 21.14 12.80
C PHE A 244 -0.69 20.07 11.83
N TYR A 245 0.16 19.68 10.89
CA TYR A 245 -0.19 18.58 10.00
C TYR A 245 -0.11 17.26 10.76
N ASN A 246 -0.99 16.29 10.45
CA ASN A 246 -0.73 14.94 10.94
C ASN A 246 0.68 14.53 10.49
N PRO A 247 1.45 13.90 11.38
CA PRO A 247 2.75 13.41 10.99
C PRO A 247 2.60 12.41 9.84
N ASP A 248 3.48 12.52 8.85
CA ASP A 248 3.34 11.81 7.58
C ASP A 248 3.93 10.41 7.66
N PHE A 249 3.21 9.51 8.33
CA PHE A 249 3.59 8.11 8.52
C PHE A 249 2.54 7.13 8.00
N VAL A 250 2.86 5.82 8.02
CA VAL A 250 1.96 4.75 7.58
C VAL A 250 0.67 4.75 8.41
N ALA A 251 -0.48 4.86 7.74
CA ALA A 251 -1.77 4.92 8.41
C ALA A 251 -2.04 3.61 9.18
N HIS A 252 -2.62 3.73 10.38
CA HIS A 252 -2.82 2.58 11.27
C HIS A 252 -3.64 1.46 10.63
N PHE A 253 -4.67 1.83 9.86
CA PHE A 253 -5.52 0.87 9.14
C PHE A 253 -4.83 0.20 7.94
N SER A 254 -3.70 0.72 7.44
CA SER A 254 -3.08 0.19 6.23
C SER A 254 -2.67 -1.26 6.45
N SER A 255 -3.21 -2.19 5.65
CA SER A 255 -2.83 -3.60 5.72
C SER A 255 -1.33 -3.80 5.45
N ARG A 256 -0.75 -4.80 6.10
CA ARG A 256 0.69 -5.06 6.16
C ARG A 256 1.04 -6.46 5.67
N GLY A 257 2.27 -6.60 5.19
CA GLY A 257 2.89 -7.91 4.96
C GLY A 257 3.19 -8.65 6.26
N PRO A 258 3.92 -9.78 6.18
CA PRO A 258 4.26 -10.49 4.96
C PRO A 258 3.05 -11.27 4.41
N VAL A 259 2.91 -11.37 3.08
CA VAL A 259 1.92 -12.26 2.44
C VAL A 259 2.52 -13.60 1.98
N SER A 260 3.84 -13.64 1.86
CA SER A 260 4.62 -14.76 1.34
C SER A 260 6.08 -14.60 1.80
N PRO A 261 6.82 -15.68 2.07
CA PRO A 261 8.25 -15.60 2.38
C PRO A 261 9.12 -15.38 1.13
N PHE A 262 8.53 -15.25 -0.06
CA PHE A 262 9.26 -15.18 -1.33
C PHE A 262 9.21 -13.81 -2.02
N TYR A 263 8.36 -12.89 -1.55
CA TYR A 263 8.24 -11.55 -2.12
C TYR A 263 7.61 -10.57 -1.11
N ILE A 264 7.86 -9.28 -1.33
CA ILE A 264 7.48 -8.19 -0.43
C ILE A 264 6.10 -7.62 -0.83
N LYS A 265 5.24 -7.37 0.18
CA LYS A 265 4.00 -6.59 0.08
C LYS A 265 3.74 -5.84 1.41
N PRO A 266 3.18 -4.60 1.41
CA PRO A 266 2.95 -3.78 0.22
C PRO A 266 4.30 -3.41 -0.41
N GLU A 267 4.30 -2.92 -1.65
CA GLU A 267 5.56 -2.56 -2.31
C GLU A 267 5.89 -1.09 -2.19
N ILE A 268 4.87 -0.25 -2.01
CA ILE A 268 4.99 1.19 -1.91
C ILE A 268 3.85 1.73 -1.04
N VAL A 269 4.05 2.89 -0.45
CA VAL A 269 2.99 3.64 0.22
C VAL A 269 2.76 4.99 -0.43
N ALA A 270 1.52 5.48 -0.37
CA ALA A 270 1.13 6.78 -0.91
C ALA A 270 0.06 7.43 -0.02
N PRO A 271 -0.18 8.75 -0.15
CA PRO A 271 -1.21 9.43 0.62
C PRO A 271 -2.56 8.72 0.46
N GLY A 272 -3.10 8.21 1.56
CA GLY A 272 -4.37 7.49 1.58
C GLY A 272 -5.29 7.86 2.72
N ALA A 273 -4.82 8.60 3.72
CA ALA A 273 -5.65 9.12 4.81
C ALA A 273 -5.91 10.63 4.64
N TYR A 274 -7.13 11.06 4.99
CA TYR A 274 -7.60 12.45 4.87
C TYR A 274 -7.40 13.04 3.47
N ILE A 275 -7.75 12.27 2.44
CA ILE A 275 -7.70 12.70 1.05
C ILE A 275 -8.98 13.44 0.71
N ASN A 276 -8.86 14.69 0.26
CA ASN A 276 -9.98 15.44 -0.28
C ASN A 276 -10.19 15.05 -1.76
N THR A 277 -11.32 14.43 -2.08
CA THR A 277 -11.60 13.95 -3.45
C THR A 277 -13.05 14.15 -3.85
N THR A 278 -13.34 13.97 -5.14
CA THR A 278 -14.67 14.17 -5.72
C THR A 278 -15.70 13.20 -5.16
N GLN A 279 -16.90 13.70 -4.91
CA GLN A 279 -18.09 12.95 -4.53
C GLN A 279 -19.23 13.23 -5.52
N ASN A 280 -20.31 12.44 -5.46
CA ASN A 280 -21.54 12.66 -6.20
C ASN A 280 -22.07 14.09 -6.03
N ASN A 281 -22.89 14.54 -6.99
CA ASN A 281 -23.53 15.87 -7.00
C ASN A 281 -22.53 17.04 -7.00
N ALA A 282 -21.40 16.87 -7.71
CA ALA A 282 -20.32 17.86 -7.79
C ALA A 282 -19.70 18.24 -6.43
N GLY A 283 -19.86 17.37 -5.42
CA GLY A 283 -19.30 17.57 -4.09
C GLY A 283 -17.84 17.11 -3.98
N TYR A 284 -17.27 17.42 -2.82
CA TYR A 284 -15.98 16.91 -2.37
C TYR A 284 -16.11 16.41 -0.96
N ASN A 285 -15.28 15.43 -0.58
CA ASN A 285 -15.26 14.93 0.77
C ASN A 285 -13.87 14.43 1.16
N PHE A 286 -13.58 14.53 2.46
CA PHE A 286 -12.42 13.90 3.07
C PHE A 286 -12.70 12.42 3.30
N THR A 287 -11.75 11.60 2.87
CA THR A 287 -11.89 10.16 2.97
C THR A 287 -10.54 9.50 3.19
N SER A 288 -10.56 8.28 3.72
CA SER A 288 -9.37 7.55 4.14
C SER A 288 -9.46 6.09 3.70
N GLY A 289 -8.35 5.52 3.26
CA GLY A 289 -8.23 4.14 2.82
C GLY A 289 -7.09 3.94 1.83
N THR A 290 -6.54 2.72 1.80
CA THR A 290 -5.59 2.31 0.75
C THR A 290 -6.19 2.40 -0.66
N SER A 291 -7.53 2.34 -0.75
CA SER A 291 -8.30 2.63 -1.96
C SER A 291 -8.05 4.02 -2.55
N TYR A 292 -7.63 4.99 -1.74
CA TYR A 292 -7.27 6.36 -2.15
C TYR A 292 -5.75 6.55 -2.33
N ALA A 293 -4.93 5.66 -1.77
CA ALA A 293 -3.49 5.63 -2.02
C ALA A 293 -3.17 5.05 -3.41
N ALA A 294 -3.79 3.93 -3.78
CA ALA A 294 -3.60 3.27 -5.08
C ALA A 294 -3.73 4.18 -6.32
N PRO A 295 -4.74 5.07 -6.43
CA PRO A 295 -4.86 5.96 -7.60
C PRO A 295 -3.73 7.01 -7.70
N HIS A 296 -3.03 7.35 -6.61
CA HIS A 296 -1.84 8.22 -6.71
C HIS A 296 -0.72 7.53 -7.50
N VAL A 297 -0.45 6.25 -7.22
CA VAL A 297 0.55 5.44 -7.94
C VAL A 297 0.10 5.20 -9.38
N SER A 298 -1.19 4.96 -9.61
CA SER A 298 -1.74 4.83 -10.97
C SER A 298 -1.57 6.11 -11.78
N GLY A 299 -1.81 7.27 -11.19
CA GLY A 299 -1.56 8.56 -11.83
C GLY A 299 -0.07 8.81 -12.11
N ALA A 300 0.81 8.43 -11.18
CA ALA A 300 2.25 8.51 -11.41
C ALA A 300 2.70 7.62 -12.58
N ALA A 301 2.19 6.39 -12.66
CA ALA A 301 2.44 5.50 -13.80
C ALA A 301 1.97 6.11 -15.13
N ALA A 302 0.81 6.77 -15.15
CA ALA A 302 0.30 7.44 -16.34
C ALA A 302 1.21 8.58 -16.80
N LEU A 303 1.77 9.38 -15.88
CA LEU A 303 2.75 10.42 -16.20
C LEU A 303 4.06 9.85 -16.74
N LEU A 304 4.52 8.72 -16.19
CA LEU A 304 5.72 8.03 -16.68
C LEU A 304 5.52 7.45 -18.09
N LEU A 305 4.34 6.88 -18.37
CA LEU A 305 3.97 6.41 -19.71
C LEU A 305 3.81 7.56 -20.70
N GLU A 306 3.27 8.71 -20.28
CA GLU A 306 3.22 9.91 -21.13
C GLU A 306 4.63 10.36 -21.52
N LYS A 307 5.58 10.37 -20.58
CA LYS A 307 6.98 10.72 -20.84
C LYS A 307 7.67 9.69 -21.73
N ASN A 308 7.50 8.41 -21.42
CA ASN A 308 8.19 7.28 -22.06
C ASN A 308 7.20 6.17 -22.42
N PRO A 309 6.50 6.26 -23.58
CA PRO A 309 5.46 5.30 -23.96
C PRO A 309 5.95 3.87 -24.26
N GLN A 310 7.27 3.67 -24.32
CA GLN A 310 7.90 2.37 -24.58
C GLN A 310 8.25 1.60 -23.30
N LEU A 311 7.99 2.17 -22.11
CA LEU A 311 8.25 1.49 -20.85
C LEU A 311 7.31 0.29 -20.70
N HIS A 312 7.90 -0.86 -20.40
CA HIS A 312 7.15 -2.04 -20.04
C HIS A 312 6.63 -1.95 -18.60
N HIS A 313 5.59 -2.72 -18.28
CA HIS A 313 4.93 -2.66 -16.97
C HIS A 313 5.91 -2.91 -15.79
N HIS A 314 6.90 -3.78 -15.97
CA HIS A 314 7.92 -4.09 -14.96
C HIS A 314 8.98 -2.98 -14.82
N GLU A 315 9.18 -2.17 -15.85
CA GLU A 315 10.08 -1.02 -15.83
C GLU A 315 9.41 0.16 -15.12
N LEU A 316 8.12 0.39 -15.36
CA LEU A 316 7.31 1.32 -14.56
C LEU A 316 7.33 0.96 -13.09
N LYS A 317 7.11 -0.33 -12.78
CA LYS A 317 7.22 -0.87 -11.43
C LYS A 317 8.60 -0.56 -10.85
N SER A 318 9.67 -0.81 -11.60
CA SER A 318 11.03 -0.55 -11.13
C SER A 318 11.27 0.92 -10.79
N ILE A 319 10.93 1.84 -11.70
CA ILE A 319 11.09 3.28 -11.47
C ILE A 319 10.32 3.70 -10.22
N LEU A 320 9.03 3.37 -10.13
CA LEU A 320 8.17 3.78 -9.01
C LEU A 320 8.67 3.25 -7.66
N LEU A 321 9.12 2.00 -7.61
CA LEU A 321 9.55 1.36 -6.36
C LEU A 321 10.95 1.77 -5.92
N THR A 322 11.82 2.12 -6.86
CA THR A 322 13.22 2.46 -6.52
C THR A 322 13.42 3.95 -6.23
N THR A 323 12.55 4.84 -6.69
CA THR A 323 12.67 6.29 -6.49
C THR A 323 11.73 6.82 -5.39
N VAL A 324 11.77 6.19 -4.22
CA VAL A 324 10.88 6.48 -3.08
C VAL A 324 11.62 7.24 -1.97
N GLU A 325 10.84 7.82 -1.06
CA GLU A 325 11.34 8.36 0.21
C GLU A 325 11.08 7.40 1.38
N PRO A 326 11.99 7.30 2.36
CA PRO A 326 11.74 6.54 3.58
C PRO A 326 10.54 7.13 4.34
N VAL A 327 9.85 6.29 5.09
CA VAL A 327 8.72 6.70 5.93
C VAL A 327 9.06 6.33 7.37
N SER A 328 9.00 7.31 8.26
CA SER A 328 9.26 7.13 9.68
C SER A 328 8.05 7.49 10.52
N ASP A 329 7.95 6.91 11.71
CA ASP A 329 6.98 7.30 12.72
C ASP A 329 7.25 8.72 13.26
N ALA A 330 6.39 9.19 14.16
CA ALA A 330 6.53 10.51 14.78
C ALA A 330 7.81 10.67 15.62
N TYR A 331 8.53 9.59 15.91
CA TYR A 331 9.76 9.57 16.69
C TYR A 331 11.01 9.44 15.81
N GLY A 332 10.85 9.35 14.49
CA GLY A 332 11.94 9.21 13.54
C GLY A 332 12.41 7.77 13.30
N ASN A 333 11.70 6.77 13.84
CA ASN A 333 12.00 5.37 13.55
C ASN A 333 11.41 5.01 12.19
N GLU A 334 12.22 4.49 11.28
CA GLU A 334 11.74 4.07 9.96
C GLU A 334 10.83 2.85 10.06
N PHE A 335 9.76 2.82 9.26
CA PHE A 335 8.88 1.66 9.14
C PHE A 335 9.56 0.51 8.42
N SER A 336 9.20 -0.71 8.82
CA SER A 336 9.70 -1.93 8.18
C SER A 336 9.20 -2.06 6.74
N VAL A 337 9.87 -2.89 5.95
CA VAL A 337 9.45 -3.26 4.60
C VAL A 337 8.06 -3.92 4.58
N ASN A 338 7.67 -4.63 5.64
CA ASN A 338 6.32 -5.21 5.75
C ASN A 338 5.23 -4.14 6.00
N ASP A 339 5.59 -2.96 6.48
CA ASP A 339 4.66 -1.84 6.70
C ASP A 339 4.62 -0.87 5.52
N ALA A 340 5.78 -0.44 5.03
CA ALA A 340 5.92 0.64 4.05
C ALA A 340 6.39 0.19 2.65
N GLY A 341 6.76 -1.09 2.49
CA GLY A 341 7.40 -1.57 1.27
C GLY A 341 8.73 -0.88 1.03
N ALA A 342 8.95 -0.38 -0.18
CA ALA A 342 10.14 0.41 -0.50
C ALA A 342 10.13 1.81 0.13
N GLY A 343 8.95 2.38 0.39
CA GLY A 343 8.78 3.73 0.91
C GLY A 343 7.63 4.50 0.26
N ARG A 344 7.62 5.81 0.49
CA ARG A 344 6.62 6.76 -0.03
C ARG A 344 6.91 7.09 -1.50
N LEU A 345 5.86 7.03 -2.31
CA LEU A 345 5.86 7.53 -3.69
C LEU A 345 6.41 8.96 -3.77
N ASP A 346 7.48 9.14 -4.56
CA ASP A 346 7.98 10.45 -4.99
C ASP A 346 7.91 10.54 -6.52
N ILE A 347 6.88 11.26 -7.01
CA ILE A 347 6.62 11.42 -8.44
C ILE A 347 7.73 12.23 -9.11
N LYS A 348 8.33 13.20 -8.41
CA LYS A 348 9.37 14.05 -8.98
C LYS A 348 10.64 13.24 -9.23
N LYS A 349 11.06 12.43 -8.26
CA LYS A 349 12.20 11.52 -8.43
C LYS A 349 11.91 10.46 -9.49
N ALA A 350 10.72 9.85 -9.48
CA ALA A 350 10.32 8.87 -10.50
C ALA A 350 10.35 9.47 -11.92
N TYR A 351 9.82 10.68 -12.10
CA TYR A 351 9.80 11.36 -13.40
C TYR A 351 11.21 11.77 -13.88
N GLY A 352 12.11 12.06 -12.94
CA GLY A 352 13.52 12.37 -13.20
C GLY A 352 14.41 11.15 -13.39
N ALA A 353 13.93 9.94 -13.11
CA ALA A 353 14.74 8.74 -13.15
C ALA A 353 15.27 8.46 -14.56
N LYS A 354 16.54 8.05 -14.63
CA LYS A 354 17.26 7.71 -15.87
C LYS A 354 17.63 6.23 -15.93
N LEU A 355 17.40 5.49 -14.86
CA LEU A 355 17.81 4.12 -14.68
C LEU A 355 16.64 3.25 -14.25
N VAL A 356 16.47 2.11 -14.92
CA VAL A 356 15.60 1.02 -14.52
C VAL A 356 16.48 -0.06 -13.89
N ILE A 357 16.10 -0.54 -12.70
CA ILE A 357 16.84 -1.56 -11.95
C ILE A 357 15.94 -2.77 -11.71
N ILE A 358 16.31 -3.93 -12.24
CA ILE A 358 15.51 -5.16 -12.16
C ILE A 358 16.32 -6.25 -11.47
N PRO A 359 15.83 -6.86 -10.37
CA PRO A 359 14.53 -6.58 -9.72
C PRO A 359 14.59 -5.32 -8.82
N PRO A 360 13.45 -4.62 -8.60
CA PRO A 360 13.41 -3.41 -7.77
C PRO A 360 13.30 -3.67 -6.26
N ASN A 361 13.06 -4.92 -5.87
CA ASN A 361 13.16 -5.44 -4.52
C ASN A 361 13.38 -6.96 -4.62
N PHE A 362 13.78 -7.62 -3.55
CA PHE A 362 13.86 -9.07 -3.55
C PHE A 362 13.73 -9.68 -2.16
N VAL A 363 13.32 -10.93 -2.12
CA VAL A 363 13.49 -11.79 -0.94
C VAL A 363 14.48 -12.89 -1.31
N ALA A 364 15.43 -13.14 -0.42
CA ALA A 364 16.48 -14.12 -0.58
C ALA A 364 16.49 -15.09 0.59
N SER A 365 17.10 -16.25 0.38
CA SER A 365 17.29 -17.23 1.46
C SER A 365 18.67 -17.84 1.35
N ILE A 366 19.34 -17.89 2.49
CA ILE A 366 20.63 -18.56 2.72
C ILE A 366 20.47 -19.49 3.91
N SER A 367 21.42 -20.40 4.07
CA SER A 367 21.35 -21.42 5.12
C SER A 367 22.70 -21.67 5.77
N SER A 368 22.72 -22.35 6.91
CA SER A 368 23.98 -22.63 7.64
C SER A 368 25.04 -23.34 6.79
N ASP A 369 24.61 -24.20 5.86
CA ASP A 369 25.46 -24.94 4.92
C ASP A 369 25.84 -24.13 3.67
N ASN A 370 25.13 -23.04 3.38
CA ASN A 370 25.42 -22.12 2.29
C ASN A 370 25.11 -20.67 2.71
N PRO A 371 25.96 -20.05 3.54
CA PRO A 371 25.69 -18.75 4.18
C PRO A 371 25.95 -17.56 3.25
N VAL A 372 25.84 -17.79 1.94
CA VAL A 372 26.21 -16.84 0.90
C VAL A 372 25.21 -16.91 -0.24
N ILE A 373 24.79 -15.75 -0.74
CA ILE A 373 24.01 -15.63 -1.97
C ILE A 373 24.56 -14.52 -2.86
N GLU A 374 24.47 -14.71 -4.17
CA GLU A 374 24.72 -13.67 -5.16
C GLU A 374 23.42 -13.33 -5.87
N LYS A 375 23.12 -12.03 -5.96
CA LYS A 375 21.96 -11.49 -6.66
C LYS A 375 22.40 -10.58 -7.79
N GLU A 376 21.88 -10.86 -8.98
CA GLU A 376 22.10 -10.04 -10.16
C GLU A 376 20.98 -9.02 -10.35
N PHE A 377 21.36 -7.81 -10.75
CA PHE A 377 20.47 -6.71 -11.10
C PHE A 377 20.78 -6.22 -12.51
N ASN A 378 19.78 -6.25 -13.39
CA ASN A 378 19.87 -5.67 -14.72
C ASN A 378 19.60 -4.18 -14.65
N LEU A 379 20.58 -3.40 -15.12
CA LEU A 379 20.55 -1.95 -15.18
C LEU A 379 20.22 -1.53 -16.62
N LYS A 380 19.08 -0.91 -16.85
CA LYS A 380 18.72 -0.35 -18.17
C LYS A 380 18.66 1.17 -18.09
N LEU A 381 19.52 1.82 -18.87
CA LEU A 381 19.46 3.26 -19.06
C LEU A 381 18.24 3.63 -19.90
N ILE A 382 17.46 4.58 -19.40
CA ILE A 382 16.40 5.26 -20.16
C ILE A 382 17.07 6.37 -21.00
N GLU A 383 18.00 7.10 -20.38
CA GLU A 383 18.70 8.25 -20.95
C GLU A 383 20.12 8.35 -20.35
N GLY A 384 21.09 8.87 -21.10
CA GLY A 384 22.46 9.13 -20.59
C GLY A 384 23.42 7.94 -20.61
N THR A 385 24.40 7.94 -19.71
CA THR A 385 25.45 6.92 -19.54
C THR A 385 25.46 6.41 -18.10
N LEU A 386 26.08 5.26 -17.82
CA LEU A 386 26.24 4.69 -16.47
C LEU A 386 27.40 5.32 -15.67
N ASP A 387 27.78 6.55 -16.00
CA ASP A 387 28.81 7.30 -15.25
C ASP A 387 28.24 7.78 -13.89
N ASN A 388 29.11 8.19 -12.95
CA ASN A 388 28.70 8.69 -11.61
C ASN A 388 27.84 7.71 -10.81
N PHE A 389 28.16 6.42 -10.92
CA PHE A 389 27.46 5.33 -10.25
C PHE A 389 28.13 4.97 -8.93
N SER A 390 27.35 4.84 -7.85
CA SER A 390 27.83 4.29 -6.57
C SER A 390 26.81 3.37 -5.93
N VAL A 391 27.31 2.37 -5.20
CA VAL A 391 26.51 1.41 -4.45
C VAL A 391 26.88 1.48 -2.97
N SER A 392 25.89 1.64 -2.11
CA SER A 392 26.02 1.53 -0.66
C SER A 392 24.92 0.65 -0.08
N PHE A 393 25.10 0.23 1.18
CA PHE A 393 24.21 -0.72 1.85
C PHE A 393 23.77 -0.12 3.18
N ASP A 394 22.49 -0.25 3.47
CA ASP A 394 21.87 0.10 4.75
C ASP A 394 21.17 -1.15 5.27
N ALA A 395 21.87 -1.88 6.15
CA ALA A 395 21.49 -3.22 6.59
C ALA A 395 22.15 -3.56 7.94
N PRO A 396 21.67 -4.60 8.66
CA PRO A 396 22.29 -5.07 9.89
C PRO A 396 23.78 -5.34 9.75
N SER A 397 24.54 -5.04 10.80
CA SER A 397 26.00 -5.23 10.83
C SER A 397 26.45 -6.69 10.73
N SER A 398 25.54 -7.66 10.94
CA SER A 398 25.79 -9.09 10.75
C SER A 398 25.90 -9.49 9.27
N LEU A 399 25.47 -8.62 8.34
CA LEU A 399 25.55 -8.85 6.89
C LEU A 399 26.79 -8.19 6.28
N ASN A 400 27.51 -8.96 5.46
CA ASN A 400 28.62 -8.50 4.64
C ASN A 400 28.21 -8.44 3.17
N PHE A 401 28.68 -7.39 2.48
CA PHE A 401 28.34 -7.14 1.09
C PHE A 401 29.61 -6.98 0.23
N ALA A 402 29.58 -7.55 -0.96
CA ALA A 402 30.51 -7.26 -2.04
C ALA A 402 29.73 -7.04 -3.33
N HIS A 403 30.23 -6.18 -4.22
CA HIS A 403 29.56 -5.95 -5.50
C HIS A 403 30.55 -5.81 -6.65
N SER A 404 30.10 -6.15 -7.85
CA SER A 404 30.79 -5.89 -9.11
C SER A 404 29.78 -5.45 -10.17
N LEU A 405 30.22 -4.59 -11.09
CA LEU A 405 29.43 -4.18 -12.24
C LEU A 405 30.11 -4.68 -13.51
N GLU A 406 29.43 -5.56 -14.23
CA GLU A 406 29.87 -6.11 -15.51
C GLU A 406 28.91 -5.66 -16.60
N SER A 407 29.35 -4.72 -17.44
CA SER A 407 28.48 -4.05 -18.44
C SER A 407 27.27 -3.39 -17.78
N ASN A 408 26.10 -4.01 -17.87
CA ASN A 408 24.83 -3.55 -17.33
C ASN A 408 24.26 -4.49 -16.27
N ILE A 409 25.08 -5.42 -15.75
CA ILE A 409 24.69 -6.38 -14.73
C ILE A 409 25.47 -6.05 -13.45
N LEU A 410 24.76 -5.57 -12.44
CA LEU A 410 25.29 -5.39 -11.09
C LEU A 410 25.10 -6.68 -10.32
N LYS A 411 26.21 -7.29 -9.87
CA LYS A 411 26.20 -8.48 -9.01
C LYS A 411 26.45 -8.04 -7.58
N ILE A 412 25.60 -8.47 -6.66
CA ILE A 412 25.73 -8.21 -5.23
C ILE A 412 25.78 -9.54 -4.50
N LYS A 413 26.90 -9.78 -3.83
CA LYS A 413 27.12 -10.91 -2.95
C LYS A 413 26.81 -10.51 -1.52
N ILE A 414 25.95 -11.29 -0.87
CA ILE A 414 25.54 -11.12 0.53
C ILE A 414 25.99 -12.36 1.29
N SER A 415 26.60 -12.15 2.45
CA SER A 415 27.03 -13.25 3.35
C SER A 415 26.86 -12.86 4.81
N VAL A 416 26.62 -13.83 5.68
CA VAL A 416 26.47 -13.59 7.12
C VAL A 416 27.77 -13.96 7.85
N ALA A 417 28.17 -13.15 8.82
CA ALA A 417 29.40 -13.36 9.59
C ALA A 417 29.24 -14.37 10.75
N ASP A 418 28.05 -14.41 11.35
CA ASP A 418 27.77 -15.09 12.62
C ASP A 418 26.51 -15.98 12.52
N ASP A 419 26.22 -16.77 13.56
CA ASP A 419 25.01 -17.62 13.66
C ASP A 419 23.74 -16.80 14.00
N ASP A 420 23.55 -15.68 13.31
CA ASP A 420 22.43 -14.75 13.48
C ASP A 420 21.20 -15.19 12.66
N PHE A 421 20.67 -16.39 12.94
CA PHE A 421 19.55 -16.95 12.20
C PHE A 421 18.26 -16.13 12.35
N GLY A 422 17.51 -15.98 11.26
CA GLY A 422 16.27 -15.21 11.27
C GLY A 422 16.01 -14.47 9.97
N GLU A 423 15.11 -13.50 10.06
CA GLU A 423 14.79 -12.59 8.97
C GLU A 423 15.60 -11.29 9.14
N HIS A 424 16.31 -10.90 8.09
CA HIS A 424 17.09 -9.66 8.05
C HIS A 424 16.57 -8.74 6.96
N GLU A 425 16.17 -7.54 7.34
CA GLU A 425 15.75 -6.49 6.42
C GLU A 425 16.94 -5.58 6.09
N GLY A 426 17.03 -5.11 4.84
CA GLY A 426 17.99 -4.09 4.47
C GLY A 426 17.67 -3.44 3.15
N LYS A 427 18.52 -2.49 2.75
CA LYS A 427 18.41 -1.72 1.52
C LYS A 427 19.74 -1.64 0.81
N ILE A 428 19.68 -1.81 -0.51
CA ILE A 428 20.77 -1.42 -1.40
C ILE A 428 20.44 -0.03 -1.92
N ILE A 429 21.39 0.89 -1.80
CA ILE A 429 21.27 2.27 -2.28
C ILE A 429 22.17 2.40 -3.50
N ILE A 430 21.58 2.78 -4.62
CA ILE A 430 22.30 3.08 -5.86
C ILE A 430 22.14 4.57 -6.11
N ASN A 431 23.24 5.30 -6.26
CA ASN A 431 23.20 6.69 -6.71
C ASN A 431 23.69 6.76 -8.16
N HIS A 432 22.92 7.44 -9.01
CA HIS A 432 23.25 7.67 -10.43
C HIS A 432 22.67 9.01 -10.86
N ASP A 433 23.53 9.90 -11.39
CA ASP A 433 23.15 11.23 -11.91
C ASP A 433 22.16 12.00 -10.98
N GLU A 434 22.56 12.19 -9.72
CA GLU A 434 21.79 12.88 -8.66
C GLU A 434 20.52 12.16 -8.18
N THR A 435 20.15 11.05 -8.83
CA THR A 435 19.00 10.24 -8.41
C THR A 435 19.47 9.13 -7.47
N ARG A 436 18.84 9.08 -6.29
CA ARG A 436 19.00 8.00 -5.32
C ARG A 436 17.93 6.95 -5.57
N TYR A 437 18.36 5.73 -5.86
CA TYR A 437 17.53 4.54 -6.03
C TYR A 437 17.69 3.64 -4.81
N VAL A 438 16.58 3.08 -4.32
CA VAL A 438 16.53 2.20 -3.14
C VAL A 438 15.94 0.86 -3.54
N ILE A 439 16.61 -0.22 -3.17
CA ILE A 439 16.17 -1.59 -3.42
C ILE A 439 16.06 -2.27 -2.06
N PRO A 440 14.84 -2.38 -1.48
CA PRO A 440 14.66 -3.10 -0.23
C PRO A 440 14.80 -4.60 -0.46
N PHE A 441 15.27 -5.29 0.57
CA PHE A 441 15.34 -6.74 0.59
C PHE A 441 15.00 -7.34 1.95
N ILE A 442 14.53 -8.58 1.91
CA ILE A 442 14.42 -9.45 3.07
C ILE A 442 15.33 -10.67 2.82
N LEU A 443 16.18 -11.01 3.78
CA LEU A 443 17.06 -12.17 3.74
C LEU A 443 16.66 -13.13 4.86
N HIS A 444 16.19 -14.32 4.48
CA HIS A 444 15.99 -15.42 5.41
C HIS A 444 17.32 -16.15 5.60
N TYR A 445 17.85 -16.16 6.83
CA TYR A 445 18.98 -17.02 7.20
C TYR A 445 18.48 -18.19 8.04
N THR A 446 18.42 -19.38 7.42
CA THR A 446 17.78 -20.57 7.99
C THR A 446 18.79 -21.60 8.46
N LEU A 447 18.45 -22.31 9.55
CA LEU A 447 19.33 -23.36 10.08
C LEU A 447 19.48 -24.55 9.11
N GLY A 448 18.39 -24.96 8.46
CA GLY A 448 18.39 -25.98 7.40
C GLY A 448 18.17 -25.37 6.02
N SER A 449 18.28 -26.22 4.98
CA SER A 449 18.08 -25.84 3.58
C SER A 449 17.19 -26.83 2.85
N VAL A 450 16.53 -26.34 1.79
CA VAL A 450 15.82 -27.17 0.81
C VAL A 450 16.39 -26.83 -0.57
N SER A 451 16.85 -27.84 -1.30
CA SER A 451 17.23 -27.70 -2.71
C SER A 451 16.22 -28.43 -3.59
N ALA A 452 15.99 -27.90 -4.79
CA ALA A 452 15.21 -28.56 -5.82
C ALA A 452 16.04 -28.70 -7.10
N VAL A 453 15.92 -29.85 -7.74
CA VAL A 453 16.51 -30.12 -9.04
C VAL A 453 15.41 -30.55 -9.99
N GLN A 454 15.31 -29.88 -11.13
CA GLN A 454 14.41 -30.28 -12.20
C GLN A 454 15.00 -31.49 -12.94
N GLN A 455 14.21 -32.56 -13.07
CA GLN A 455 14.46 -33.67 -13.98
C GLN A 455 13.20 -33.91 -14.80
N ASN A 456 13.20 -33.52 -16.06
CA ASN A 456 12.01 -33.48 -16.92
C ASN A 456 10.88 -32.65 -16.29
N GLN A 457 9.77 -33.30 -15.94
CA GLN A 457 8.61 -32.71 -15.26
C GLN A 457 8.68 -32.86 -13.74
N ASP A 458 9.69 -33.52 -13.19
CA ASP A 458 9.81 -33.73 -11.75
C ASP A 458 10.72 -32.68 -11.11
N LEU A 459 10.23 -32.06 -10.04
CA LEU A 459 11.06 -31.38 -9.05
C LEU A 459 11.43 -32.36 -7.95
N ILE A 460 12.71 -32.68 -7.83
CA ILE A 460 13.25 -33.56 -6.80
C ILE A 460 13.83 -32.71 -5.69
N PHE A 461 13.39 -32.94 -4.45
CA PHE A 461 13.81 -32.15 -3.29
C PHE A 461 14.86 -32.87 -2.45
N ASN A 462 15.86 -32.12 -1.98
CA ASN A 462 16.78 -32.57 -0.95
C ASN A 462 16.76 -31.60 0.23
N ILE A 463 16.71 -32.14 1.44
CA ILE A 463 16.73 -31.40 2.69
C ILE A 463 18.09 -31.59 3.34
N ASN A 464 18.71 -30.47 3.74
CA ASN A 464 19.89 -30.48 4.60
C ASN A 464 19.58 -29.80 5.93
N HIS A 465 20.12 -30.32 7.02
CA HIS A 465 19.98 -29.75 8.35
C HIS A 465 21.20 -30.17 9.20
N PRO A 466 21.81 -29.27 9.99
CA PRO A 466 22.99 -29.60 10.78
C PRO A 466 22.71 -30.64 11.88
N GLU A 467 21.48 -30.65 12.39
CA GLU A 467 20.99 -31.65 13.35
C GLU A 467 20.19 -32.76 12.66
N GLU A 468 20.10 -33.94 13.31
CA GLU A 468 19.32 -35.08 12.83
C GLU A 468 17.82 -34.76 12.72
N TRP A 469 17.37 -34.50 11.49
CA TRP A 469 15.97 -34.26 11.18
C TRP A 469 15.23 -35.59 10.94
N SER A 470 13.94 -35.61 11.24
CA SER A 470 13.09 -36.82 11.18
C SER A 470 12.08 -36.79 10.05
N PHE A 471 11.60 -35.59 9.71
CA PHE A 471 10.49 -35.38 8.79
C PHE A 471 10.57 -33.97 8.21
N ALA A 472 10.20 -33.81 6.94
CA ALA A 472 9.99 -32.49 6.35
C ALA A 472 8.70 -32.47 5.52
N LYS A 473 7.91 -31.41 5.68
CA LYS A 473 6.76 -31.08 4.80
C LYS A 473 7.22 -30.03 3.80
N ILE A 474 7.08 -30.30 2.52
CA ILE A 474 7.50 -29.42 1.43
C ILE A 474 6.24 -28.93 0.71
N SER A 475 6.07 -27.61 0.65
CA SER A 475 4.98 -26.96 -0.08
C SER A 475 5.57 -26.19 -1.26
N VAL A 476 5.08 -26.47 -2.46
CA VAL A 476 5.56 -25.89 -3.71
C VAL A 476 4.43 -25.08 -4.32
N THR A 477 4.68 -23.78 -4.49
CA THR A 477 3.72 -22.82 -5.04
C THR A 477 4.16 -22.39 -6.43
N ASN A 478 3.31 -22.56 -7.45
CA ASN A 478 3.53 -21.95 -8.76
C ASN A 478 3.26 -20.43 -8.65
N SER A 479 4.26 -19.60 -8.95
CA SER A 479 4.14 -18.14 -8.82
C SER A 479 3.10 -17.52 -9.77
N LYS A 480 2.75 -18.23 -10.84
CA LYS A 480 1.87 -17.73 -11.91
C LYS A 480 0.38 -17.90 -11.64
N ASP A 481 -0.02 -18.93 -10.91
CA ASP A 481 -1.44 -19.15 -10.60
C ASP A 481 -1.72 -19.39 -9.12
N GLY A 482 -0.67 -19.44 -8.29
CA GLY A 482 -0.75 -19.66 -6.85
C GLY A 482 -1.16 -21.07 -6.47
N THR A 483 -1.14 -22.04 -7.41
CA THR A 483 -1.41 -23.45 -7.08
C THR A 483 -0.32 -23.98 -6.16
N ILE A 484 -0.76 -24.69 -5.11
CA ILE A 484 0.12 -25.25 -4.09
C ILE A 484 0.03 -26.77 -4.14
N HIS A 485 1.17 -27.42 -4.34
CA HIS A 485 1.34 -28.85 -4.17
C HIS A 485 2.14 -29.11 -2.90
N THR A 486 1.82 -30.18 -2.19
CA THR A 486 2.53 -30.53 -0.95
C THR A 486 2.98 -31.98 -1.02
N THR A 487 4.21 -32.22 -0.58
CA THR A 487 4.79 -33.54 -0.42
C THR A 487 5.50 -33.64 0.94
N THR A 488 5.89 -34.84 1.33
CA THR A 488 6.59 -35.07 2.59
C THR A 488 7.77 -36.00 2.36
N THR A 489 8.81 -35.81 3.17
CA THR A 489 10.04 -36.58 3.07
C THR A 489 10.60 -36.92 4.44
N THR A 490 11.43 -37.96 4.47
CA THR A 490 12.25 -38.37 5.62
C THR A 490 13.70 -38.55 5.12
N PRO A 491 14.72 -38.66 5.99
CA PRO A 491 16.12 -38.75 5.54
C PRO A 491 16.39 -39.86 4.53
N ASN A 492 15.63 -40.96 4.59
CA ASN A 492 15.83 -42.14 3.74
C ASN A 492 14.87 -42.22 2.54
N LYS A 493 14.06 -41.19 2.31
CA LYS A 493 13.08 -41.14 1.22
C LYS A 493 13.29 -39.86 0.44
N LYS A 494 13.21 -39.92 -0.89
CA LYS A 494 13.15 -38.72 -1.73
C LYS A 494 11.70 -38.31 -1.95
N ALA A 495 11.48 -37.01 -2.01
CA ALA A 495 10.19 -36.44 -2.40
C ALA A 495 10.30 -35.77 -3.76
N THR A 496 9.23 -35.92 -4.54
CA THR A 496 9.10 -35.34 -5.87
C THR A 496 7.74 -34.67 -6.02
N ILE A 497 7.66 -33.65 -6.88
CA ILE A 497 6.43 -33.02 -7.34
C ILE A 497 6.52 -32.82 -8.86
N GLU A 498 5.49 -33.25 -9.58
CA GLU A 498 5.37 -32.99 -11.01
C GLU A 498 4.97 -31.53 -11.29
N ILE A 499 5.54 -30.95 -12.35
CA ILE A 499 5.29 -29.58 -12.82
C ILE A 499 4.94 -29.57 -14.30
N TYR A 500 4.02 -28.66 -14.68
CA TYR A 500 3.43 -28.62 -16.01
C TYR A 500 3.47 -27.23 -16.67
N GLU A 501 4.10 -26.25 -16.03
CA GLU A 501 4.19 -24.88 -16.56
C GLU A 501 5.59 -24.28 -16.39
N ASN A 502 6.03 -23.50 -17.39
CA ASN A 502 7.23 -22.68 -17.26
C ASN A 502 6.90 -21.48 -16.35
N SER A 503 7.52 -21.44 -15.18
CA SER A 503 7.24 -20.46 -14.14
C SER A 503 8.33 -20.46 -13.08
N ILE A 504 8.21 -19.58 -12.09
CA ILE A 504 8.98 -19.67 -10.84
C ILE A 504 8.18 -20.52 -9.87
N TYR A 505 8.83 -21.53 -9.29
CA TYR A 505 8.25 -22.34 -8.23
C TYR A 505 8.90 -21.99 -6.90
N TRP A 506 8.07 -21.55 -5.96
CA TRP A 506 8.49 -21.22 -4.60
C TRP A 506 8.31 -22.42 -3.67
N ILE A 507 9.34 -22.74 -2.90
CA ILE A 507 9.44 -23.98 -2.13
C ILE A 507 9.61 -23.61 -0.65
N ASP A 508 8.61 -23.93 0.17
CA ASP A 508 8.64 -23.81 1.64
C ASP A 508 8.73 -25.20 2.25
N ALA A 509 9.83 -25.47 2.96
CA ALA A 509 10.03 -26.68 3.72
C ALA A 509 9.95 -26.40 5.23
N LYS A 510 9.06 -27.12 5.92
CA LYS A 510 9.03 -27.21 7.39
C LYS A 510 9.74 -28.48 7.83
N ILE A 511 10.93 -28.34 8.41
CA ILE A 511 11.85 -29.42 8.79
C ILE A 511 11.70 -29.69 10.29
N ARG A 512 11.50 -30.95 10.68
CA ARG A 512 11.28 -31.36 12.07
C ARG A 512 12.50 -32.03 12.69
N VAL A 513 13.02 -31.44 13.75
CA VAL A 513 14.22 -31.89 14.49
C VAL A 513 13.91 -31.91 15.98
N GLY A 514 14.13 -33.05 16.65
CA GLY A 514 13.95 -33.14 18.11
C GLY A 514 12.56 -32.76 18.65
N GLY A 515 11.52 -32.75 17.80
CA GLY A 515 10.18 -32.28 18.14
C GLY A 515 9.88 -30.83 17.76
N ASN A 516 10.90 -30.01 17.51
CA ASN A 516 10.80 -28.63 17.02
C ASN A 516 10.73 -28.58 15.49
N SER A 517 10.26 -27.47 14.93
CA SER A 517 10.22 -27.25 13.48
C SER A 517 10.94 -25.96 13.09
N SER A 518 11.80 -26.04 12.06
CA SER A 518 12.45 -24.91 11.42
C SER A 518 11.94 -24.76 9.97
N SER A 519 12.10 -23.56 9.40
CA SER A 519 11.72 -23.30 8.01
C SER A 519 12.96 -23.26 7.13
N ALA A 520 12.83 -23.69 5.87
CA ALA A 520 13.81 -23.50 4.82
C ALA A 520 13.09 -23.13 3.54
N TYR A 521 13.66 -22.20 2.76
CA TYR A 521 13.01 -21.64 1.58
C TYR A 521 13.92 -21.76 0.37
N ASN A 522 13.33 -21.94 -0.81
CA ASN A 522 14.02 -21.90 -2.09
C ASN A 522 13.08 -21.44 -3.21
N ALA A 523 13.62 -20.89 -4.29
CA ALA A 523 12.88 -20.57 -5.51
C ALA A 523 13.66 -21.09 -6.72
N ILE A 524 12.95 -21.80 -7.61
CA ILE A 524 13.53 -22.32 -8.86
C ILE A 524 12.77 -21.79 -10.07
N GLU A 525 13.48 -21.26 -11.05
CA GLU A 525 12.91 -20.82 -12.32
C GLU A 525 12.96 -21.98 -13.33
N ILE A 526 11.80 -22.33 -13.90
CA ILE A 526 11.64 -23.38 -14.91
C ILE A 526 11.45 -22.74 -16.27
N LYS A 527 12.47 -22.85 -17.12
CA LYS A 527 12.51 -22.19 -18.45
C LYS A 527 11.98 -23.05 -19.59
N SER A 528 12.00 -24.38 -19.44
CA SER A 528 11.58 -25.30 -20.47
C SER A 528 11.02 -26.60 -19.91
N LEU A 529 9.88 -27.02 -20.45
CA LEU A 529 9.27 -28.32 -20.25
C LEU A 529 9.13 -29.06 -21.59
N PRO A 530 9.13 -30.41 -21.59
CA PRO A 530 8.99 -31.19 -22.83
C PRO A 530 7.68 -30.90 -23.59
N PRO A 531 7.66 -30.94 -24.94
CA PRO A 531 6.52 -30.50 -25.78
C PRO A 531 5.18 -31.19 -25.54
N GLU A 532 5.16 -32.42 -25.00
CA GLU A 532 3.91 -33.18 -24.77
C GLU A 532 3.05 -32.64 -23.62
N SER A 533 3.52 -31.62 -22.90
CA SER A 533 2.93 -31.12 -21.65
C SER A 533 1.86 -30.01 -21.80
N GLN A 534 1.68 -29.41 -22.98
CA GLN A 534 0.77 -28.26 -23.14
C GLN A 534 -0.70 -28.64 -23.38
N ASN A 535 -1.00 -29.92 -23.64
CA ASN A 535 -2.34 -30.41 -23.90
C ASN A 535 -2.69 -31.50 -22.88
N ILE A 536 -3.36 -31.16 -21.78
CA ILE A 536 -4.33 -31.99 -21.01
C ILE A 536 -4.70 -31.16 -19.76
N ARG A 537 -5.74 -30.32 -19.86
CA ARG A 537 -6.55 -29.94 -18.68
C ARG A 537 -7.67 -30.97 -18.57
N TRP A 538 -7.40 -32.09 -17.93
CA TRP A 538 -8.46 -33.00 -17.51
C TRP A 538 -8.66 -32.85 -16.01
N ILE A 539 -9.93 -32.81 -15.63
CA ILE A 539 -10.44 -32.58 -14.28
C ILE A 539 -9.69 -33.51 -13.32
N ASP A 540 -9.03 -32.91 -12.33
CA ASP A 540 -8.30 -33.60 -11.26
C ASP A 540 -9.33 -34.22 -10.30
N VAL A 541 -9.92 -35.35 -10.72
CA VAL A 541 -10.76 -36.18 -9.85
C VAL A 541 -9.81 -37.13 -9.12
N PRO A 542 -9.65 -37.01 -7.78
CA PRO A 542 -8.75 -37.88 -7.03
C PRO A 542 -9.07 -39.35 -7.35
N GLU A 543 -8.06 -40.20 -7.56
CA GLU A 543 -8.25 -41.63 -7.90
C GLU A 543 -9.22 -42.35 -6.97
N LYS A 544 -9.25 -41.96 -5.68
CA LYS A 544 -10.22 -42.46 -4.70
C LYS A 544 -11.67 -42.14 -5.06
N GLN A 545 -11.95 -40.95 -5.59
CA GLN A 545 -13.30 -40.57 -6.05
C GLN A 545 -13.68 -41.31 -7.34
N ILE A 546 -12.74 -41.53 -8.27
CA ILE A 546 -12.98 -42.35 -9.46
C ILE A 546 -13.30 -43.80 -9.05
N ALA A 547 -12.55 -44.37 -8.10
CA ALA A 547 -12.81 -45.71 -7.58
C ALA A 547 -14.17 -45.81 -6.86
N ILE A 548 -14.57 -44.77 -6.12
CA ILE A 548 -15.89 -44.70 -5.48
C ILE A 548 -17.01 -44.64 -6.53
N VAL A 549 -16.88 -43.78 -7.55
CA VAL A 549 -17.88 -43.66 -8.63
C VAL A 549 -17.97 -44.95 -9.44
N ALA A 550 -16.83 -45.56 -9.79
CA ALA A 550 -16.79 -46.85 -10.47
C ALA A 550 -17.43 -47.96 -9.62
N GLY A 551 -17.17 -47.98 -8.30
CA GLY A 551 -17.81 -48.89 -7.36
C GLY A 551 -19.32 -48.72 -7.30
N ILE A 552 -19.82 -47.48 -7.25
CA ILE A 552 -21.26 -47.18 -7.26
C ILE A 552 -21.91 -47.65 -8.57
N VAL A 553 -21.29 -47.39 -9.72
CA VAL A 553 -21.81 -47.82 -11.03
C VAL A 553 -21.87 -49.35 -11.15
N ILE A 554 -20.85 -50.06 -10.66
CA ILE A 554 -20.84 -51.52 -10.62
C ILE A 554 -21.94 -52.05 -9.70
N ILE A 555 -22.12 -51.47 -8.51
CA ILE A 555 -23.18 -51.87 -7.57
C ILE A 555 -24.56 -51.63 -8.19
N ILE A 556 -24.80 -50.48 -8.82
CA ILE A 556 -26.07 -50.17 -9.49
C ILE A 556 -26.32 -51.16 -10.64
N GLY A 557 -25.29 -51.50 -11.42
CA GLY A 557 -25.38 -52.50 -12.49
C GLY A 557 -25.73 -53.90 -11.97
N ILE A 558 -25.12 -54.33 -10.86
CA ILE A 558 -25.39 -55.63 -10.22
C ILE A 558 -26.80 -55.65 -9.64
N VAL A 559 -27.22 -54.60 -8.92
CA VAL A 559 -28.58 -54.50 -8.34
C VAL A 559 -29.64 -54.46 -9.45
N GLY A 560 -29.41 -53.73 -10.54
CA GLY A 560 -30.29 -53.70 -11.70
C GLY A 560 -30.44 -55.07 -12.38
N LEU A 561 -29.36 -55.86 -12.46
CA LEU A 561 -29.40 -57.24 -12.98
C LEU A 561 -30.13 -58.22 -12.04
N ILE A 562 -30.05 -58.00 -10.72
CA ILE A 562 -30.77 -58.81 -9.72
C ILE A 562 -32.28 -58.51 -9.75
N ILE A 563 -32.67 -57.23 -9.85
CA ILE A 563 -34.08 -56.83 -9.94
C ILE A 563 -34.71 -57.32 -11.26
N LYS A 564 -33.96 -57.34 -12.37
CA LYS A 564 -34.44 -57.87 -13.66
C LYS A 564 -34.67 -59.40 -13.65
N LYS A 565 -34.14 -60.14 -12.68
CA LYS A 565 -34.30 -61.60 -12.54
C LYS A 565 -35.41 -62.02 -11.58
N GLN A 566 -36.16 -61.10 -10.97
CA GLN A 566 -37.38 -61.47 -10.26
C GLN A 566 -38.54 -61.64 -11.26
N PRO A 567 -39.15 -62.83 -11.35
CA PRO A 567 -40.37 -62.99 -12.13
C PRO A 567 -41.50 -62.24 -11.45
N THR A 568 -42.13 -61.31 -12.17
CA THR A 568 -43.43 -60.72 -11.81
C THR A 568 -44.44 -61.85 -11.63
N PHE A 569 -44.96 -61.99 -10.41
CA PHE A 569 -46.20 -62.71 -10.10
C PHE A 569 -47.32 -61.71 -9.88
#